data_AF-A0A2N2XM60-F1
#
_entry.id   AF-A0A2N2XM60-F1
#
_cell.length_a   1.000
_cell.length_b   1.000
_cell.length_c   1.000
_cell.angle_alpha   90.00
_cell.angle_beta   90.00
_cell.angle_gamma   90.00
#
_symmetry.space_group_name_H-M   'P 1'
#
loop_
_entity.id
_entity.type
_entity.pdbx_description
1 polymer ?
#
loop_
_entity_poly.entity_id
_entity_poly.type
_entity_poly.pdbx_seq_one_letter_code
_entity_poly.pdbx_strand_id
1 'polypeptide(L)'
;ERGLYNRIFDKSELFFDVQKGDYSLLTESVRGKVNIQGSGNRYEWTVRAFKRMGFDVGCNIPAPISVIVKDLEQVWEVRAENESFEAGSIKELMLKLNVN
;
A
#
# COMPACT_ATOMS: atom_id res chain seq x y z
N GLU A 1 -3.13 30.84 6.29
CA GLU A 1 -2.35 29.85 7.05
C GLU A 1 -1.98 28.59 6.23
N ARG A 2 -1.51 28.73 4.97
CA ARG A 2 -1.22 27.58 4.07
C ARG A 2 0.22 27.03 4.17
N GLY A 3 1.07 27.59 5.03
CA GLY A 3 2.51 27.31 5.04
C GLY A 3 3.04 26.45 6.19
N LEU A 4 2.23 26.18 7.23
CA LEU A 4 2.71 25.49 8.43
C LEU A 4 2.84 23.97 8.21
N TYR A 5 1.87 23.35 7.52
CA TYR A 5 1.91 21.92 7.23
C TYR A 5 3.10 21.54 6.35
N ASN A 6 3.37 22.29 5.28
CA ASN A 6 4.48 22.00 4.37
C ASN A 6 5.85 22.01 5.08
N ARG A 7 6.06 22.90 6.06
CA ARG A 7 7.32 22.97 6.82
C ARG A 7 7.50 21.83 7.82
N ILE A 8 6.41 21.21 8.30
CA ILE A 8 6.49 20.02 9.16
C ILE A 8 6.97 18.82 8.34
N PHE A 9 6.62 18.78 7.04
CA PHE A 9 7.00 17.71 6.14
C PHE A 9 8.30 17.95 5.36
N ASP A 10 8.91 19.14 5.42
CA ASP A 10 10.16 19.52 4.72
C ASP A 10 11.39 18.64 5.04
N LYS A 11 11.33 17.84 6.11
CA LYS A 11 12.39 16.86 6.48
C LYS A 11 11.93 15.40 6.45
N SER A 12 10.66 15.16 6.17
CA SER A 12 10.12 13.81 6.04
C SER A 12 10.01 13.48 4.56
N GLU A 13 10.29 12.24 4.19
CA GLU A 13 10.00 11.70 2.85
C GLU A 13 8.48 11.61 2.62
N LEU A 14 7.66 12.59 3.01
CA LEU A 14 6.20 12.55 2.97
C LEU A 14 5.65 13.72 2.17
N PHE A 15 4.86 13.42 1.15
CA PHE A 15 4.12 14.37 0.34
C PHE A 15 2.63 14.28 0.67
N PHE A 16 1.98 15.42 0.90
CA PHE A 16 0.53 15.48 1.11
C PHE A 16 -0.20 15.87 -0.18
N ASP A 17 -1.03 14.97 -0.72
CA ASP A 17 -1.94 15.23 -1.84
C ASP A 17 -3.24 15.86 -1.31
N VAL A 18 -3.33 17.19 -1.43
CA VAL A 18 -4.46 17.99 -0.97
C VAL A 18 -5.77 17.62 -1.69
N GLN A 19 -5.71 17.12 -2.94
CA GLN A 19 -6.91 16.74 -3.69
C GLN A 19 -7.45 15.38 -3.23
N LYS A 20 -6.56 14.45 -2.86
CA LYS A 20 -6.94 13.13 -2.34
C LYS A 20 -7.12 13.09 -0.82
N GLY A 21 -6.68 14.13 -0.11
CA GLY A 21 -6.65 14.17 1.35
C GLY A 21 -5.77 13.09 1.95
N ASP A 22 -4.64 12.78 1.30
CA ASP A 22 -3.79 11.63 1.66
C ASP A 22 -2.28 11.96 1.61
N TYR A 23 -1.48 11.20 2.37
CA TYR A 23 -0.02 11.30 2.44
C TYR A 23 0.65 10.14 1.72
N SER A 24 1.66 10.41 0.90
CA SER A 24 2.48 9.39 0.21
C SER A 24 3.94 9.57 0.57
N LEU A 25 4.73 8.49 0.56
CA LEU A 25 6.18 8.62 0.69
C LEU A 25 6.79 9.18 -0.61
N LEU A 26 7.66 10.18 -0.50
CA LEU A 26 8.59 10.66 -1.53
C LEU A 26 9.76 9.68 -1.61
N THR A 27 9.52 8.45 -2.08
CA THR A 27 10.63 7.57 -2.46
C THR A 27 10.95 7.81 -3.93
N GLU A 28 12.22 8.13 -4.24
CA GLU A 28 12.70 8.39 -5.61
C GLU A 28 12.57 7.17 -6.55
N SER A 29 12.28 5.99 -6.01
CA SER A 29 12.03 4.76 -6.76
C SER A 29 10.67 4.14 -6.39
N VAL A 30 9.90 3.75 -7.42
CA VAL A 30 8.71 2.90 -7.26
C VAL A 30 9.18 1.57 -6.69
N ARG A 31 8.66 1.15 -5.53
CA ARG A 31 9.09 -0.10 -4.85
C ARG A 31 8.81 -1.37 -5.68
N GLY A 32 7.92 -1.26 -6.67
CA GLY A 32 7.56 -2.33 -7.59
C GLY A 32 6.07 -2.29 -7.92
N LYS A 33 5.65 -3.25 -8.74
CA LYS A 33 4.24 -3.47 -9.07
C LYS A 33 3.63 -4.45 -8.08
N VAL A 34 2.38 -4.20 -7.69
CA VAL A 34 1.56 -5.12 -6.90
C VAL A 34 0.22 -5.34 -7.59
N ASN A 35 -0.18 -6.59 -7.71
CA ASN A 35 -1.52 -6.96 -8.17
C ASN A 35 -2.43 -7.09 -6.95
N ILE A 36 -3.52 -6.32 -6.88
CA ILE A 36 -4.49 -6.44 -5.80
C ILE A 36 -5.84 -6.87 -6.37
N GLN A 37 -6.39 -7.95 -5.82
CA GLN A 37 -7.68 -8.52 -6.18
C GLN A 37 -8.64 -8.51 -5.00
N GLY A 38 -9.92 -8.32 -5.29
CA GLY A 38 -10.99 -8.25 -4.28
C GLY A 38 -11.94 -7.09 -4.55
N SER A 39 -12.78 -6.77 -3.58
CA SER A 39 -13.77 -5.70 -3.68
C SER A 39 -14.09 -5.10 -2.30
N GLY A 40 -14.89 -4.02 -2.30
CA GLY A 40 -15.38 -3.37 -1.08
C GLY A 40 -14.36 -2.48 -0.36
N ASN A 41 -14.72 -2.03 0.83
CA ASN A 41 -13.93 -1.06 1.60
C ASN A 41 -12.52 -1.59 1.93
N ARG A 42 -12.40 -2.88 2.26
CA ARG A 42 -11.10 -3.48 2.57
C ARG A 42 -10.17 -3.42 1.38
N TYR A 43 -10.67 -3.71 0.17
CA TYR A 43 -9.90 -3.54 -1.07
C TYR A 43 -9.44 -2.10 -1.25
N GLU A 44 -10.34 -1.12 -1.13
CA GLU A 44 -9.98 0.30 -1.30
C GLU A 44 -8.91 0.76 -0.31
N TRP A 45 -9.04 0.37 0.97
CA TRP A 45 -8.04 0.68 1.98
C TRP A 45 -6.70 0.01 1.73
N THR A 46 -6.72 -1.22 1.20
CA THR A 46 -5.51 -1.94 0.80
C THR A 46 -4.82 -1.20 -0.34
N VAL A 47 -5.55 -0.83 -1.40
CA VAL A 47 -5.01 -0.06 -2.54
C VAL A 47 -4.39 1.25 -2.06
N ARG A 48 -5.07 1.99 -1.17
CA ARG A 48 -4.53 3.23 -0.59
C ARG A 48 -3.23 2.95 0.17
N ALA A 49 -3.22 1.97 1.07
CA ALA A 49 -2.05 1.65 1.89
C ALA A 49 -0.81 1.30 1.04
N PHE A 50 -0.96 0.49 -0.02
CA PHE A 50 0.14 0.16 -0.93
C PHE A 50 0.64 1.38 -1.71
N LYS A 51 -0.27 2.23 -2.21
CA LYS A 51 0.12 3.48 -2.89
C LYS A 51 0.92 4.40 -1.97
N ARG A 52 0.54 4.52 -0.69
CA ARG A 52 1.29 5.33 0.30
C ARG A 52 2.71 4.81 0.52
N MET A 53 2.92 3.52 0.34
CA MET A 53 4.22 2.86 0.44
C MET A 53 5.05 2.93 -0.86
N GLY A 54 4.56 3.60 -1.90
CA GLY A 54 5.30 3.76 -3.16
C GLY A 54 5.21 2.56 -4.10
N PHE A 55 4.22 1.69 -3.95
CA PHE A 55 3.94 0.63 -4.92
C PHE A 55 3.03 1.13 -6.06
N ASP A 56 3.30 0.64 -7.26
CA ASP A 56 2.38 0.76 -8.40
C ASP A 56 1.33 -0.35 -8.31
N VAL A 57 0.09 0.03 -8.01
CA VAL A 57 -1.02 -0.89 -7.76
C VAL A 57 -1.83 -1.10 -9.03
N GLY A 58 -1.89 -2.34 -9.52
CA GLY A 58 -2.77 -2.74 -10.61
C GLY A 58 -3.74 -3.86 -10.21
N CYS A 59 -4.66 -4.17 -11.11
CA CYS A 59 -5.61 -5.27 -10.97
C CYS A 59 -5.53 -6.14 -12.22
N ASN A 60 -5.46 -7.46 -12.03
CA ASN A 60 -5.31 -8.46 -13.09
C ASN A 60 -4.07 -8.25 -13.96
N ILE A 61 -2.97 -7.79 -13.34
CA ILE A 61 -1.68 -7.63 -14.00
C ILE A 61 -0.66 -8.64 -13.47
N PRO A 62 0.30 -9.07 -14.30
CA PRO A 62 1.49 -9.77 -13.80
C PRO A 62 2.26 -8.84 -12.86
N ALA A 63 2.46 -9.27 -11.62
CA ALA A 63 3.23 -8.55 -10.61
C ALA A 63 3.94 -9.56 -9.69
N PRO A 64 5.14 -9.23 -9.18
CA PRO A 64 5.89 -10.10 -8.27
C PRO A 64 5.17 -10.33 -6.94
N ILE A 65 4.27 -9.42 -6.55
CA ILE A 65 3.42 -9.53 -5.38
C ILE A 65 1.96 -9.52 -5.83
N SER A 66 1.19 -10.52 -5.41
CA SER A 66 -0.26 -10.57 -5.56
C SER A 66 -0.93 -10.62 -4.20
N VAL A 67 -1.88 -9.71 -3.96
CA VAL A 67 -2.66 -9.61 -2.73
C VAL A 67 -4.11 -9.87 -3.05
N ILE A 68 -4.68 -10.89 -2.43
CA ILE A 68 -6.10 -11.25 -2.55
C ILE A 68 -6.78 -10.86 -1.24
N VAL A 69 -7.73 -9.93 -1.34
CA VAL A 69 -8.54 -9.46 -0.22
C VAL A 69 -9.72 -10.40 -0.03
N LYS A 70 -9.66 -11.27 0.99
CA LYS A 70 -10.75 -12.19 1.34
C LYS A 70 -11.65 -11.54 2.39
N ASP A 71 -12.64 -10.77 1.93
CA ASP A 71 -13.44 -9.92 2.83
C ASP A 71 -14.28 -10.72 3.85
N LEU A 72 -14.83 -11.88 3.44
CA LEU A 72 -15.60 -12.78 4.32
C LEU A 72 -14.75 -13.39 5.44
N GLU A 73 -13.51 -13.76 5.12
CA GLU A 73 -12.56 -14.35 6.05
C GLU A 73 -11.80 -13.29 6.86
N GLN A 74 -11.98 -12.01 6.50
CA GLN A 74 -11.29 -10.87 7.10
C GLN A 74 -9.76 -10.98 7.06
N VAL A 75 -9.21 -11.59 6.01
CA VAL A 75 -7.76 -11.76 5.82
C VAL A 75 -7.30 -11.25 4.45
N TRP A 76 -6.00 -11.01 4.35
CA TRP A 76 -5.28 -10.83 3.09
C TRP A 76 -4.45 -12.08 2.83
N GLU A 77 -4.67 -12.72 1.70
CA GLU A 77 -3.75 -13.73 1.20
C GLU A 77 -2.73 -13.04 0.31
N VAL A 78 -1.45 -13.23 0.61
CA VAL A 78 -0.34 -12.68 -0.16
C VAL A 78 0.39 -13.81 -0.84
N ARG A 79 0.73 -13.61 -2.11
CA ARG A 79 1.58 -14.48 -2.89
C ARG A 79 2.75 -13.65 -3.43
N ALA A 80 3.95 -14.00 -3.02
CA ALA A 80 5.21 -13.49 -3.55
C ALA A 80 6.00 -14.66 -4.16
N GLU A 81 7.06 -14.35 -4.92
CA GLU A 81 7.79 -15.28 -5.81
C GLU A 81 8.01 -16.71 -5.26
N ASN A 82 8.28 -16.86 -3.95
CA ASN A 82 8.51 -18.17 -3.33
C ASN A 82 7.75 -18.38 -2.00
N GLU A 83 6.86 -17.46 -1.63
CA GLU A 83 6.17 -17.53 -0.35
C GLU A 83 4.72 -17.08 -0.46
N SER A 84 3.87 -17.74 0.32
CA SER A 84 2.53 -17.27 0.58
C SER A 84 2.30 -17.16 2.08
N PHE A 85 1.59 -16.12 2.46
CA PHE A 85 1.20 -15.93 3.84
C PHE A 85 -0.16 -15.26 3.91
N GLU A 86 -0.81 -15.45 5.04
CA GLU A 86 -2.00 -14.68 5.38
C GLU A 86 -1.63 -13.58 6.38
N ALA A 87 -2.34 -12.47 6.28
CA ALA A 87 -2.30 -11.39 7.25
C ALA A 87 -3.72 -11.10 7.74
N GLY A 88 -3.90 -10.92 9.05
CA GLY A 88 -5.17 -10.55 9.65
C GLY A 88 -5.40 -9.04 9.74
N SER A 89 -4.37 -8.23 9.41
CA SER A 89 -4.47 -6.77 9.40
C SER A 89 -3.58 -6.13 8.35
N ILE A 90 -3.92 -4.92 7.90
CA ILE A 90 -3.05 -4.09 7.04
C ILE A 90 -1.67 -3.89 7.71
N LYS A 91 -1.62 -3.72 9.03
CA LYS A 91 -0.36 -3.54 9.75
C LYS A 91 0.53 -4.79 9.62
N GLU A 92 -0.03 -5.97 9.84
CA GLU A 92 0.71 -7.24 9.69
C GLU A 92 1.15 -7.44 8.25
N LEU A 93 0.26 -7.18 7.29
CA LEU A 93 0.55 -7.23 5.85
C LEU A 93 1.77 -6.37 5.51
N MET A 94 1.77 -5.11 5.95
CA MET A 94 2.86 -4.19 5.65
C MET A 94 4.16 -4.54 6.38
N LEU A 95 4.09 -5.10 7.59
CA LEU A 95 5.27 -5.58 8.31
C LEU A 95 5.95 -6.73 7.57
N LYS A 96 5.17 -7.73 7.13
CA LYS A 96 5.70 -8.88 6.39
C LYS A 96 6.29 -8.48 5.03
N LEU A 97 5.74 -7.46 4.38
CA LEU A 97 6.27 -6.92 3.11
C LEU A 97 7.44 -5.93 3.27
N ASN A 98 7.72 -5.47 4.49
CA ASN A 98 8.82 -4.55 4.80
C ASN A 98 10.05 -5.25 5.41
N VAL A 99 10.10 -6.59 5.42
CA VAL A 99 11.30 -7.29 5.89
C VAL A 99 12.37 -7.20 4.79
N ASN A 100 13.47 -6.55 5.16
CA ASN A 100 14.63 -6.14 4.35
C ASN A 100 15.16 -7.15 3.34
#